data_AF-A0A3C1V341-F1
#
_entry.id   AF-A0A3C1V341-F1
#
_cell.length_a   1.000
_cell.length_b   1.000
_cell.length_c   1.000
_cell.angle_alpha   90.00
_cell.angle_beta   90.00
_cell.angle_gamma   90.00
#
_symmetry.space_group_name_H-M   'P 1'
#
loop_
_entity.id
_entity.type
_entity.pdbx_description
1 polymer ?
#
loop_
_entity_poly.entity_id
_entity_poly.type
_entity_poly.pdbx_seq_one_letter_code
_entity_poly.pdbx_strand_id
1 'polypeptide(L)' 'MAKNIEALGMLETKGFVTLVEAVDAMMKAANVSFLGWDKVGSGLVTAFVSGDVAAVKA' A
#
# COMPACT_ATOMS: atom_id res chain seq x y z
N MET A 1 -18.79 -1.44 -19.22
CA MET A 1 -17.80 -2.31 -18.55
C MET A 1 -17.93 -2.10 -17.06
N ALA A 2 -18.14 -3.17 -16.27
CA ALA A 2 -18.05 -3.05 -14.82
C ALA A 2 -16.59 -2.74 -14.46
N LYS A 3 -16.35 -1.69 -13.68
CA LYS A 3 -15.03 -1.40 -13.13
C LYS A 3 -14.71 -2.52 -12.14
N ASN A 4 -13.75 -3.38 -12.45
CA ASN A 4 -13.28 -4.39 -11.50
C ASN A 4 -12.81 -3.68 -10.23
N ILE A 5 -13.36 -4.08 -9.08
CA ILE A 5 -12.89 -3.63 -7.78
C ILE A 5 -11.69 -4.50 -7.47
N GLU A 6 -10.49 -3.95 -7.67
CA GLU A 6 -9.25 -4.58 -7.23
C GLU A 6 -9.14 -4.57 -5.70
N ALA A 7 -8.36 -5.50 -5.14
CA ALA A 7 -8.15 -5.54 -3.71
C ALA A 7 -7.29 -4.35 -3.27
N LEU A 8 -7.62 -3.76 -2.12
CA LEU A 8 -6.88 -2.66 -1.52
C LEU A 8 -6.05 -3.18 -0.33
N GLY A 9 -4.76 -2.94 -0.37
CA GLY A 9 -3.86 -3.08 0.78
C GLY A 9 -3.57 -1.70 1.39
N MET A 10 -3.54 -1.64 2.73
CA MET A 10 -3.23 -0.43 3.48
C MET A 10 -2.18 -0.71 4.54
N LEU A 11 -1.21 0.19 4.67
CA LEU A 11 -0.20 0.11 5.72
C LEU A 11 0.01 1.47 6.36
N GLU A 12 -0.26 1.55 7.66
CA GLU A 12 0.04 2.73 8.48
C GLU A 12 1.32 2.52 9.28
N THR A 13 2.19 3.53 9.29
CA THR A 13 3.45 3.49 10.03
C THR A 13 3.70 4.82 10.75
N LYS A 14 4.60 4.79 11.73
CA LYS A 14 5.19 6.01 12.29
C LYS A 14 6.43 6.40 11.48
N GLY A 15 6.37 7.59 10.87
CA GLY A 15 7.46 8.20 10.11
C GLY A 15 7.48 7.80 8.64
N PHE A 16 7.81 8.76 7.78
CA PHE A 16 7.80 8.59 6.32
C PHE A 16 8.87 7.61 5.82
N VAL A 17 10.03 7.56 6.47
CA VAL A 17 11.11 6.62 6.09
C VAL A 17 10.64 5.17 6.22
N THR A 18 9.99 4.83 7.34
CA THR A 18 9.42 3.50 7.57
C THR A 18 8.38 3.12 6.52
N LEU A 19 7.54 4.07 6.12
CA LEU A 19 6.54 3.87 5.07
C LEU A 19 7.19 3.57 3.71
N VAL A 20 8.25 4.29 3.35
CA VAL A 20 8.96 4.09 2.07
C VAL A 20 9.57 2.69 2.01
N GLU A 21 10.26 2.26 3.07
CA GLU A 21 10.84 0.91 3.14
C GLU A 21 9.76 -0.18 3.05
N ALA A 22 8.63 0.04 3.70
CA ALA A 22 7.55 -0.94 3.65
C ALA A 22 6.86 -0.99 2.28
N VAL A 23 6.73 0.14 1.59
CA VAL A 23 6.22 0.18 0.21
C VAL A 23 7.16 -0.54 -0.76
N ASP A 24 8.48 -0.32 -0.63
CA ASP A 24 9.48 -1.05 -1.41
C ASP A 24 9.39 -2.57 -1.18
N ALA A 25 9.22 -2.99 0.07
CA ALA A 25 9.02 -4.40 0.42
C ALA A 25 7.70 -4.97 -0.17
N MET A 26 6.58 -4.25 -0.05
CA MET A 26 5.28 -4.68 -0.62
C MET A 26 5.37 -4.88 -2.15
N MET A 27 6.00 -3.95 -2.86
CA MET A 27 6.15 -4.02 -4.32
C MET A 27 7.13 -5.11 -4.78
N LYS A 28 8.09 -5.51 -3.93
CA LYS A 28 9.00 -6.64 -4.19
C LYS A 28 8.38 -8.00 -3.87
N ALA A 29 7.45 -8.05 -2.92
CA ALA A 29 6.81 -9.28 -2.49
C ALA A 29 5.78 -9.80 -3.51
N ALA A 30 5.04 -8.90 -4.15
CA ALA A 30 3.96 -9.28 -5.05
C ALA A 30 3.71 -8.26 -6.17
N ASN A 31 2.95 -8.69 -7.18
CA ASN A 31 2.51 -7.81 -8.27
C ASN A 31 1.38 -6.89 -7.80
N VAL A 32 1.73 -5.83 -7.09
CA VAL A 32 0.83 -4.78 -6.61
C VAL A 32 1.26 -3.41 -7.13
N SER A 33 0.28 -2.53 -7.32
CA SER A 33 0.49 -1.15 -7.76
C SER A 33 0.40 -0.20 -6.59
N PHE A 34 1.38 0.67 -6.43
CA PHE A 34 1.32 1.76 -5.45
C PHE A 34 0.37 2.85 -5.91
N LEU A 35 -0.69 3.11 -5.13
CA LEU A 35 -1.70 4.12 -5.44
C LEU A 35 -1.35 5.50 -4.89
N GLY A 36 -0.47 5.54 -3.89
CA GLY A 36 -0.10 6.76 -3.17
C GLY A 36 -0.05 6.54 -1.67
N TRP A 37 0.20 7.63 -0.97
CA TRP A 37 0.25 7.66 0.49
C TRP A 37 -0.39 8.95 0.99
N ASP A 38 -0.80 8.95 2.25
CA ASP A 38 -1.35 10.12 2.92
C ASP A 38 -0.73 10.30 4.31
N LYS A 39 -0.71 11.55 4.77
CA LYS A 39 -0.27 11.93 6.12
C LYS A 39 -1.50 12.08 7.01
N VAL A 40 -1.60 11.23 8.03
CA VAL A 40 -2.75 11.25 8.95
C VAL A 40 -2.53 12.27 10.07
N GLY A 41 -1.27 12.50 10.45
CA GLY A 41 -0.88 13.43 11.52
C GLY A 41 -0.20 12.72 12.69
N SER A 42 0.35 13.46 13.65
CA SER A 42 1.08 12.89 14.81
C SER A 42 2.21 11.93 14.43
N GLY A 43 2.83 12.14 13.26
CA GLY A 43 3.86 11.27 12.69
C GLY A 43 3.34 9.99 12.05
N LEU A 44 2.03 9.78 11.97
CA LEU A 44 1.39 8.67 11.26
C LEU A 44 1.23 8.98 9.77
N VAL A 45 1.60 8.01 8.96
CA VAL A 45 1.51 8.05 7.50
C VAL A 45 1.03 6.70 6.99
N THR A 46 0.19 6.71 5.96
CA THR A 46 -0.48 5.51 5.44
C THR A 46 -0.27 5.38 3.95
N ALA A 47 0.16 4.20 3.50
CA ALA A 47 0.32 3.85 2.09
C ALA A 47 -0.84 2.98 1.60
N PHE A 48 -1.13 3.08 0.31
CA PHE A 48 -2.19 2.34 -0.37
C PHE A 48 -1.63 1.58 -1.57
N VAL A 49 -1.96 0.30 -1.68
CA VAL A 49 -1.60 -0.56 -2.82
C VAL A 49 -2.82 -1.27 -3.38
N SER A 50 -2.84 -1.53 -4.68
CA SER A 50 -3.92 -2.24 -5.38
C SER A 50 -3.40 -3.44 -6.15
N GLY A 51 -4.21 -4.49 -6.25
CA GLY A 51 -3.93 -5.63 -7.12
C GLY A 51 -4.92 -6.77 -6.96
N ASP A 52 -4.55 -7.94 -7.48
CA ASP A 52 -5.31 -9.17 -7.25
C ASP A 52 -5.34 -9.53 -5.76
N VAL A 53 -6.43 -10.15 -5.29
CA VAL A 53 -6.60 -10.52 -3.88
C VAL A 53 -5.45 -11.37 -3.34
N ALA A 54 -4.90 -12.27 -4.16
CA ALA A 54 -3.77 -13.11 -3.78
C ALA A 54 -2.46 -12.30 -3.67
N ALA A 55 -2.24 -11.34 -4.57
CA ALA A 55 -1.06 -10.48 -4.55
C ALA A 55 -1.06 -9.55 -3.34
N VAL A 56 -2.22 -8.97 -3.00
CA VAL A 56 -2.36 -8.07 -1.84
C VAL A 56 -2.21 -8.80 -0.49
N LYS A 57 -2.40 -10.13 -0.46
CA LYS A 57 -2.27 -10.94 0.76
C LYS A 57 -0.86 -11.49 1.00
N ALA A 58 -0.01 -11.51 -0.01
CA ALA A 58 1.35 -12.07 0.05
C ALA A 58 2.29 -11.12 0.81
#